data_AF-A0A074WBC9-F1
#
_entry.id   AF-A0A074WBC9-F1
#
_cell.length_a   1.000
_cell.length_b   1.000
_cell.length_c   1.000
_cell.angle_alpha   90.00
_cell.angle_beta   90.00
_cell.angle_gamma   90.00
#
_symmetry.space_group_name_H-M   'P 1'
#
loop_
_entity.id
_entity.type
_entity.pdbx_description
1 polymer ?
#
loop_
_entity_poly.entity_id
_entity_poly.type
_entity_poly.pdbx_seq_one_letter_code
_entity_poly.pdbx_strand_id
1 'polypeptide(L)'
;LGALLPLASAHFKLIYPAARGFDEDLLVQFPCGGQNTVSSNRTMFPITGAPIQLLMGHTAAKVQVLMALGNDPGINYDITLVPTFQEKGPQNFCMGAGAIQFPAGLNITDGMNATIQVVTNGDPNGGLYNCADITFTSTPLTASEYSADCQNSTGVTAEALTNAGNANQSTADATGSAAPSGSSSATASAASSGSSSGASSAGSSSKTSTGAAAQA
;
A
#
# COMPACT_ATOMS: atom_id res chain seq x y z
N LEU A 1 -3.66 15.71 36.58
CA LEU A 1 -4.18 15.77 35.19
C LEU A 1 -3.46 14.69 34.41
N GLY A 2 -4.14 13.58 34.10
CA GLY A 2 -3.59 12.56 33.21
C GLY A 2 -3.70 13.05 31.78
N ALA A 3 -2.57 13.27 31.11
CA ALA A 3 -2.55 13.53 29.69
C ALA A 3 -3.04 12.26 28.97
N LEU A 4 -4.22 12.32 28.35
CA LEU A 4 -4.59 11.33 27.34
C LEU A 4 -3.66 11.58 26.15
N LEU A 5 -2.61 10.79 26.02
CA LEU A 5 -1.88 10.73 24.76
C LEU A 5 -2.88 10.20 23.72
N PRO A 6 -3.16 10.94 22.63
CA PRO A 6 -3.94 10.38 21.55
C PRO A 6 -3.20 9.13 21.06
N LEU A 7 -3.90 8.01 20.94
CA LEU A 7 -3.38 6.87 20.22
C LEU A 7 -3.17 7.35 18.78
N ALA A 8 -1.93 7.67 18.41
CA ALA A 8 -1.57 8.04 17.06
C ALA A 8 -1.79 6.79 16.19
N SER A 9 -2.69 6.93 15.22
CA SER A 9 -3.07 5.85 14.33
C SER A 9 -2.22 5.96 13.07
N ALA A 10 -1.48 4.92 12.70
CA ALA A 10 -0.68 4.91 11.45
C ALA A 10 -1.54 5.09 10.18
N HIS A 11 -2.85 4.96 10.32
CA HIS A 11 -3.82 5.04 9.25
C HIS A 11 -3.83 6.41 8.58
N PHE A 12 -4.15 6.39 7.28
CA PHE A 12 -4.35 7.57 6.48
C PHE A 12 -5.57 7.35 5.60
N LYS A 13 -6.20 8.45 5.17
CA LYS A 13 -7.28 8.40 4.18
C LYS A 13 -6.88 9.19 2.95
N LEU A 14 -7.08 8.61 1.77
CA LEU A 14 -7.01 9.33 0.51
C LEU A 14 -8.32 10.13 0.32
N ILE A 15 -8.20 11.46 0.28
CA ILE A 15 -9.33 12.38 0.15
C ILE A 15 -9.55 12.78 -1.31
N TYR A 16 -8.48 13.20 -1.98
CA TYR A 16 -8.49 13.55 -3.39
C TYR A 16 -7.29 12.91 -4.10
N PRO A 17 -7.47 12.30 -5.29
CA PRO A 17 -8.77 11.95 -5.88
C PRO A 17 -9.59 11.03 -4.97
N ALA A 18 -10.91 10.97 -5.17
CA ALA A 18 -11.79 10.28 -4.25
C ALA A 18 -11.43 8.77 -4.16
N ALA A 19 -11.20 8.28 -2.94
CA ALA A 19 -10.90 6.87 -2.71
C ALA A 19 -12.09 5.97 -3.07
N ARG A 20 -11.80 4.73 -3.49
CA ARG A 20 -12.82 3.67 -3.71
C ARG A 20 -13.71 3.44 -2.50
N GLY A 21 -13.13 3.62 -1.32
CA GLY A 21 -13.76 3.45 -0.03
C GLY A 21 -12.72 3.62 1.07
N PHE A 22 -13.19 3.55 2.31
CA PHE A 22 -12.33 3.65 3.48
C PHE A 22 -12.89 2.78 4.60
N ASP A 23 -12.05 1.87 5.07
CA ASP A 23 -12.24 1.09 6.29
C ASP A 23 -10.85 0.97 6.92
N GLU A 24 -10.67 1.54 8.11
CA GLU A 24 -9.36 1.64 8.75
C GLU A 24 -8.77 0.25 9.02
N ASP A 25 -9.60 -0.70 9.46
CA ASP A 25 -9.17 -2.05 9.81
C ASP A 25 -8.69 -2.83 8.57
N LEU A 26 -9.15 -2.44 7.38
CA LEU A 26 -8.82 -3.10 6.12
C LEU A 26 -7.65 -2.44 5.39
N LEU A 27 -7.14 -1.29 5.82
CA LEU A 27 -6.05 -0.60 5.11
C LEU A 27 -4.79 -1.45 4.93
N VAL A 28 -4.54 -2.43 5.82
CA VAL A 28 -3.43 -3.38 5.71
C VAL A 28 -3.57 -4.35 4.53
N GLN A 29 -4.75 -4.47 3.94
CA GLN A 29 -5.05 -5.42 2.87
C GLN A 29 -4.70 -4.85 1.51
N PHE A 30 -3.60 -5.34 0.94
CA PHE A 30 -3.21 -5.05 -0.43
C PHE A 30 -4.26 -5.57 -1.45
N PRO A 31 -4.49 -4.89 -2.59
CA PRO A 31 -3.87 -3.63 -3.00
C PRO A 31 -4.56 -2.35 -2.53
N CYS A 32 -5.84 -2.38 -2.16
CA CYS A 32 -6.62 -1.15 -2.02
C CYS A 32 -7.26 -0.96 -0.64
N GLY A 33 -6.67 -1.55 0.39
CA GLY A 33 -7.20 -1.50 1.75
C GLY A 33 -8.51 -2.28 1.86
N GLY A 34 -8.55 -3.45 1.23
CA GLY A 34 -9.76 -4.29 1.13
C GLY A 34 -10.79 -3.82 0.08
N GLN A 35 -10.67 -2.59 -0.42
CA GLN A 35 -11.56 -2.00 -1.43
C GLN A 35 -11.18 -2.40 -2.85
N ASN A 36 -11.22 -3.70 -3.12
CA ASN A 36 -10.64 -4.29 -4.34
C ASN A 36 -11.54 -4.17 -5.57
N THR A 37 -12.84 -3.93 -5.39
CA THR A 37 -13.76 -3.67 -6.51
C THR A 37 -13.54 -2.26 -7.04
N VAL A 38 -13.21 -2.16 -8.33
CA VAL A 38 -13.08 -0.89 -9.06
C VAL A 38 -14.40 -0.10 -9.00
N SER A 39 -14.30 1.19 -8.70
CA SER A 39 -15.42 2.12 -8.73
C SER A 39 -15.78 2.51 -10.17
N SER A 40 -17.09 2.59 -10.46
CA SER A 40 -17.59 3.24 -11.67
C SER A 40 -17.59 4.77 -11.56
N ASN A 41 -17.56 5.31 -10.34
CA ASN A 41 -17.46 6.73 -10.08
C ASN A 41 -15.98 7.14 -10.02
N ARG A 42 -15.42 7.47 -11.20
CA ARG A 42 -14.01 7.84 -11.36
C ARG A 42 -13.81 9.35 -11.24
N THR A 43 -12.76 9.76 -10.54
CA THR A 43 -12.40 11.18 -10.47
C THR A 43 -11.78 11.62 -11.80
N MET A 44 -12.21 12.76 -12.35
CA MET A 44 -11.53 13.36 -13.50
C MET A 44 -10.18 13.92 -13.03
N PHE A 45 -9.09 13.40 -13.58
CA PHE A 45 -7.74 13.75 -13.17
C PHE A 45 -7.00 14.43 -14.33
N PRO A 46 -6.68 15.72 -14.23
CA PRO A 46 -6.00 16.42 -15.31
C PRO A 46 -4.67 15.78 -15.70
N ILE A 47 -4.44 15.64 -17.00
CA ILE A 47 -3.18 15.15 -17.58
C ILE A 47 -2.03 16.13 -17.27
N THR A 48 -2.35 17.41 -17.06
CA THR A 48 -1.40 18.44 -16.62
C THR A 48 -1.00 18.31 -15.15
N GLY A 49 -1.56 17.33 -14.43
CA GLY A 49 -1.34 17.12 -13.00
C GLY A 49 -2.51 17.62 -12.14
N ALA A 50 -2.69 16.94 -11.01
CA ALA A 50 -3.67 17.28 -9.98
C ALA A 50 -3.04 16.99 -8.60
N PRO A 51 -3.57 17.58 -7.51
CA PRO A 51 -3.06 17.27 -6.18
C PRO A 51 -3.40 15.84 -5.77
N ILE A 52 -2.71 15.36 -4.74
CA ILE A 52 -3.15 14.21 -3.94
C ILE A 52 -3.28 14.68 -2.50
N GLN A 53 -4.52 14.68 -1.99
CA GLN A 53 -4.85 15.06 -0.63
C GLN A 53 -4.99 13.83 0.25
N LEU A 54 -4.21 13.79 1.32
CA LEU A 54 -4.30 12.79 2.37
C LEU A 54 -4.79 13.43 3.68
N LEU A 55 -5.49 12.62 4.48
CA LEU A 55 -5.70 12.88 5.90
C LEU A 55 -4.85 11.89 6.68
N MET A 56 -3.80 12.40 7.34
CA MET A 56 -2.82 11.61 8.08
C MET A 56 -3.23 11.45 9.55
N GLY A 57 -3.27 10.22 10.06
CA GLY A 57 -3.57 9.93 11.47
C GLY A 57 -2.34 9.93 12.39
N HIS A 58 -1.14 9.79 11.80
CA HIS A 58 0.13 9.65 12.51
C HIS A 58 0.94 10.95 12.45
N THR A 59 1.92 11.09 13.35
CA THR A 59 2.81 12.27 13.37
C THR A 59 3.93 12.18 12.34
N ALA A 60 4.16 11.01 11.77
CA ALA A 60 5.13 10.79 10.70
C ALA A 60 4.77 9.51 9.93
N ALA A 61 4.97 9.53 8.62
CA ALA A 61 4.83 8.36 7.76
C ALA A 61 5.79 8.47 6.57
N LYS A 62 6.19 7.32 6.04
CA LYS A 62 6.76 7.22 4.70
C LYS A 62 5.64 6.95 3.73
N VAL A 63 5.56 7.78 2.69
CA VAL A 63 4.47 7.77 1.71
C VAL A 63 5.05 7.51 0.33
N GLN A 64 4.34 6.72 -0.48
CA GLN A 64 4.67 6.42 -1.87
C GLN A 64 3.37 6.48 -2.69
N VAL A 65 3.46 6.96 -3.93
CA VAL A 65 2.32 7.00 -4.84
C VAL A 65 2.64 6.20 -6.09
N LEU A 66 1.83 5.18 -6.32
CA LEU A 66 1.89 4.29 -7.47
C LEU A 66 0.64 4.45 -8.34
N MET A 67 0.72 3.96 -9.56
CA MET A 67 -0.36 3.98 -10.54
C MET A 67 -0.37 2.67 -11.32
N ALA A 68 -1.56 2.31 -11.78
CA ALA A 68 -1.77 1.34 -12.83
C ALA A 68 -2.69 1.93 -13.91
N LEU A 69 -2.40 1.70 -15.19
CA LEU A 69 -3.26 2.10 -16.30
C LEU A 69 -4.33 1.04 -16.60
N GLY A 70 -5.48 1.47 -17.08
CA GLY A 70 -6.58 0.61 -17.51
C GLY A 70 -7.81 0.68 -16.61
N ASN A 71 -8.79 -0.16 -16.94
CA ASN A 71 -10.08 -0.18 -16.25
C ASN A 71 -10.03 -0.97 -14.95
N ASP A 72 -9.32 -2.10 -14.93
CA ASP A 72 -9.20 -2.95 -13.76
C ASP A 72 -7.76 -3.48 -13.68
N PRO A 73 -6.89 -2.82 -12.89
CA PRO A 73 -5.49 -3.20 -12.84
C PRO A 73 -5.21 -4.40 -11.94
N GLY A 74 -6.20 -4.88 -11.15
CA GLY A 74 -5.98 -5.88 -10.11
C GLY A 74 -4.87 -5.44 -9.15
N ILE A 75 -3.72 -6.11 -9.23
CA ILE A 75 -2.54 -5.90 -8.36
C ILE A 75 -1.38 -5.17 -9.04
N ASN A 76 -1.52 -4.78 -10.32
CA ASN A 76 -0.40 -4.38 -11.17
C ASN A 76 -0.09 -2.87 -11.07
N TYR A 77 0.31 -2.39 -9.88
CA TYR A 77 0.73 -1.01 -9.65
C TYR A 77 2.24 -0.84 -9.84
N ASP A 78 2.66 -0.69 -11.09
CA ASP A 78 4.06 -0.69 -11.52
C ASP A 78 4.59 0.70 -11.92
N ILE A 79 3.72 1.71 -12.06
CA ILE A 79 4.10 3.08 -12.41
C ILE A 79 4.29 3.88 -11.12
N THR A 80 5.50 4.37 -10.87
CA THR A 80 5.77 5.26 -9.73
C THR A 80 5.48 6.71 -10.13
N LEU A 81 4.53 7.36 -9.45
CA LEU A 81 4.24 8.79 -9.61
C LEU A 81 5.04 9.65 -8.64
N VAL A 82 5.15 9.18 -7.40
CA VAL A 82 5.92 9.83 -6.33
C VAL A 82 6.75 8.74 -5.66
N PRO A 83 8.09 8.80 -5.74
CA PRO A 83 8.95 7.87 -5.01
C PRO A 83 8.76 8.05 -3.50
N THR A 84 9.17 7.05 -2.72
CA THR A 84 8.98 7.11 -1.27
C THR A 84 9.67 8.34 -0.65
N PHE A 85 8.91 9.11 0.12
CA PHE A 85 9.38 10.29 0.84
C PHE A 85 8.91 10.24 2.29
N GLN A 86 9.52 11.06 3.13
CA GLN A 86 9.12 11.22 4.53
C GLN A 86 8.10 12.35 4.65
N GLU A 87 6.95 12.04 5.21
CA GLU A 87 5.93 12.98 5.69
C GLU A 87 6.06 13.10 7.22
N LYS A 88 5.90 14.31 7.76
CA LYS A 88 5.79 14.58 9.20
C LYS A 88 4.69 15.61 9.45
N GLY A 89 3.74 15.25 10.31
CA GLY A 89 2.63 16.09 10.75
C GLY A 89 1.27 15.40 10.52
N PRO A 90 0.40 15.31 11.54
CA PRO A 90 -0.92 14.74 11.33
C PRO A 90 -1.84 15.70 10.55
N GLN A 91 -3.05 15.23 10.25
CA GLN A 91 -4.13 15.96 9.58
C GLN A 91 -3.88 16.14 8.08
N ASN A 92 -4.21 17.31 7.52
CA ASN A 92 -4.25 17.49 6.09
C ASN A 92 -2.83 17.58 5.54
N PHE A 93 -2.50 16.69 4.61
CA PHE A 93 -1.26 16.74 3.85
C PHE A 93 -1.59 16.65 2.35
N CYS A 94 -1.13 17.63 1.58
CA CYS A 94 -1.28 17.69 0.14
C CYS A 94 0.06 17.56 -0.57
N MET A 95 0.14 16.60 -1.48
CA MET A 95 1.12 16.59 -2.57
C MET A 95 0.54 17.41 -3.72
N GLY A 96 1.09 18.61 -3.96
CA GLY A 96 0.61 19.47 -5.04
C GLY A 96 0.84 18.89 -6.44
N ALA A 97 0.20 19.45 -7.47
CA ALA A 97 0.28 18.90 -8.83
C ALA A 97 1.71 18.75 -9.37
N GLY A 98 2.63 19.65 -9.00
CA GLY A 98 4.04 19.57 -9.40
C GLY A 98 4.84 18.44 -8.73
N ALA A 99 4.29 17.78 -7.72
CA ALA A 99 4.89 16.59 -7.13
C ALA A 99 4.58 15.31 -7.94
N ILE A 100 3.52 15.33 -8.76
CA ILE A 100 3.09 14.19 -9.57
C ILE A 100 3.80 14.26 -10.92
N GLN A 101 4.76 13.37 -11.13
CA GLN A 101 5.49 13.28 -12.39
C GLN A 101 5.11 11.99 -13.11
N PHE A 102 4.40 12.10 -14.23
CA PHE A 102 4.17 10.94 -15.09
C PHE A 102 5.48 10.55 -15.78
N PRO A 103 5.92 9.28 -15.68
CA PRO A 103 7.07 8.80 -16.42
C PRO A 103 6.92 9.04 -17.93
N ALA A 104 8.03 9.38 -18.59
CA ALA A 104 8.05 9.54 -20.03
C ALA A 104 7.68 8.23 -20.75
N GLY A 105 7.02 8.34 -21.90
CA GLY A 105 6.62 7.18 -22.71
C GLY A 105 5.28 6.57 -22.31
N LEU A 106 4.66 7.04 -21.22
CA LEU A 106 3.24 6.75 -20.95
C LEU A 106 2.40 7.60 -21.91
N ASN A 107 1.78 6.97 -22.90
CA ASN A 107 0.93 7.64 -23.89
C ASN A 107 -0.45 7.97 -23.29
N ILE A 108 -0.47 8.75 -22.22
CA ILE A 108 -1.67 9.14 -21.47
C ILE A 108 -2.51 10.10 -22.33
N THR A 109 -3.78 9.76 -22.50
CA THR A 109 -4.73 10.54 -23.30
C THR A 109 -6.01 10.80 -22.53
N ASP A 110 -6.75 11.84 -22.95
CA ASP A 110 -8.09 12.13 -22.44
C ASP A 110 -9.00 10.90 -22.54
N GLY A 111 -9.77 10.63 -21.50
CA GLY A 111 -10.66 9.46 -21.39
C GLY A 111 -9.97 8.16 -20.97
N MET A 112 -8.64 8.11 -20.87
CA MET A 112 -7.94 6.92 -20.41
C MET A 112 -8.19 6.70 -18.91
N ASN A 113 -8.54 5.47 -18.54
CA ASN A 113 -8.74 5.09 -17.15
C ASN A 113 -7.43 4.65 -16.50
N ALA A 114 -7.31 4.92 -15.21
CA ALA A 114 -6.22 4.46 -14.36
C ALA A 114 -6.69 4.31 -12.91
N THR A 115 -5.86 3.72 -12.07
CA THR A 115 -6.02 3.70 -10.62
C THR A 115 -4.75 4.19 -9.96
N ILE A 116 -4.87 5.16 -9.07
CA ILE A 116 -3.79 5.63 -8.20
C ILE A 116 -3.85 4.83 -6.91
N GLN A 117 -2.72 4.30 -6.47
CA GLN A 117 -2.55 3.65 -5.18
C GLN A 117 -1.60 4.51 -4.33
N VAL A 118 -2.08 4.95 -3.17
CA VAL A 118 -1.23 5.55 -2.15
C VAL A 118 -0.86 4.45 -1.16
N VAL A 119 0.43 4.39 -0.85
CA VAL A 119 1.01 3.43 0.09
C VAL A 119 1.70 4.20 1.21
N THR A 120 1.42 3.84 2.45
CA THR A 120 2.23 4.28 3.59
C THR A 120 2.85 3.09 4.31
N ASN A 121 3.89 3.31 5.11
CA ASN A 121 4.26 2.31 6.09
C ASN A 121 3.14 2.15 7.14
N GLY A 122 2.99 0.93 7.66
CA GLY A 122 2.28 0.69 8.91
C GLY A 122 3.14 1.03 10.12
N ASP A 123 2.53 1.12 11.29
CA ASP A 123 3.23 1.21 12.57
C ASP A 123 3.01 -0.09 13.37
N PRO A 124 4.07 -0.74 13.86
CA PRO A 124 5.48 -0.41 13.64
C PRO A 124 6.00 -0.84 12.25
N ASN A 125 5.33 -1.78 11.58
CA ASN A 125 5.79 -2.42 10.34
C ASN A 125 4.64 -2.65 9.34
N GLY A 126 4.99 -3.01 8.10
CA GLY A 126 4.03 -3.35 7.05
C GLY A 126 3.62 -2.14 6.22
N GLY A 127 2.50 -2.26 5.51
CA GLY A 127 1.99 -1.20 4.66
C GLY A 127 0.49 -1.01 4.79
N LEU A 128 0.07 0.23 4.57
CA LEU A 128 -1.33 0.62 4.46
C LEU A 128 -1.58 1.11 3.04
N TYR A 129 -2.75 0.80 2.50
CA TYR A 129 -3.06 1.00 1.10
C TYR A 129 -4.43 1.64 0.92
N ASN A 130 -4.51 2.64 0.05
CA ASN A 130 -5.79 3.22 -0.35
C ASN A 130 -5.74 3.62 -1.82
N CYS A 131 -6.80 3.33 -2.57
CA CYS A 131 -6.83 3.49 -4.02
C CYS A 131 -7.91 4.48 -4.44
N ALA A 132 -7.64 5.21 -5.51
CA ALA A 132 -8.61 6.06 -6.21
C ALA A 132 -8.63 5.72 -7.69
N ASP A 133 -9.83 5.50 -8.22
CA ASP A 133 -10.02 5.30 -9.66
C ASP A 133 -10.20 6.64 -10.34
N ILE A 134 -9.44 6.84 -11.41
CA ILE A 134 -9.44 8.08 -12.17
C ILE A 134 -9.73 7.83 -13.64
N THR A 135 -10.15 8.90 -14.31
CA THR A 135 -10.15 9.04 -15.76
C THR A 135 -9.35 10.29 -16.08
N PHE A 136 -8.34 10.15 -16.93
CA PHE A 136 -7.55 11.28 -17.37
C PHE A 136 -8.38 12.26 -18.18
N THR A 137 -8.17 13.55 -17.94
CA THR A 137 -8.79 14.61 -18.72
C THR A 137 -7.78 15.68 -19.13
N SER A 138 -7.99 16.25 -20.31
CA SER A 138 -7.30 17.43 -20.82
C SER A 138 -7.75 18.73 -20.14
N THR A 139 -8.86 18.70 -19.40
CA THR A 139 -9.37 19.85 -18.67
C THR A 139 -8.60 20.04 -17.37
N PRO A 140 -7.91 21.18 -17.15
CA PRO A 140 -7.24 21.46 -15.89
C PRO A 140 -8.26 21.77 -14.79
N LEU A 141 -7.87 21.55 -13.52
CA LEU A 141 -8.62 22.06 -12.38
C LEU A 141 -8.63 23.60 -12.40
N THR A 142 -9.76 24.19 -12.05
CA THR A 142 -9.83 25.61 -11.69
C THR A 142 -9.01 25.87 -10.43
N ALA A 143 -8.59 27.12 -10.22
CA ALA A 143 -7.85 27.50 -9.01
C ALA A 143 -8.64 27.21 -7.72
N SER A 144 -9.98 27.34 -7.76
CA SER A 144 -10.85 27.02 -6.65
C SER A 144 -10.93 25.53 -6.34
N GLU A 145 -11.05 24.68 -7.37
CA GLU A 145 -11.04 23.23 -7.19
C GLU A 145 -9.69 22.77 -6.63
N TYR A 146 -8.60 23.23 -7.24
CA TYR A 146 -7.25 22.93 -6.75
C TYR A 146 -7.07 23.33 -5.27
N SER A 147 -7.53 24.52 -4.87
CA SER A 147 -7.41 24.99 -3.48
C SER A 147 -8.32 24.24 -2.51
N ALA A 148 -9.45 23.72 -2.96
CA ALA A 148 -10.32 22.88 -2.14
C ALA A 148 -9.73 21.48 -1.93
N ASP A 149 -9.05 20.96 -2.95
CA ASP A 149 -8.48 19.61 -2.99
C ASP A 149 -6.99 19.54 -2.62
N CYS A 150 -6.40 20.64 -2.13
CA CYS A 150 -4.99 20.68 -1.75
C CYS A 150 -4.70 21.61 -0.58
N GLN A 151 -4.81 21.06 0.63
CA GLN A 151 -4.65 21.76 1.89
C GLN A 151 -3.58 21.07 2.76
N ASN A 152 -2.73 21.88 3.39
CA ASN A 152 -1.75 21.43 4.37
C ASN A 152 -2.11 22.00 5.75
N SER A 153 -2.10 21.15 6.77
CA SER A 153 -2.20 21.57 8.16
C SER A 153 -0.90 22.24 8.62
N THR A 154 -0.99 23.08 9.65
CA THR A 154 0.17 23.78 10.21
C THR A 154 1.22 22.79 10.72
N GLY A 155 2.48 22.99 10.32
CA GLY A 155 3.61 22.17 10.77
C GLY A 155 3.81 20.87 10.01
N VAL A 156 2.99 20.59 8.99
CA VAL A 156 3.20 19.46 8.08
C VAL A 156 4.40 19.73 7.17
N THR A 157 5.27 18.72 7.01
CA THR A 157 6.48 18.79 6.18
C THR A 157 6.66 17.52 5.37
N ALA A 158 7.33 17.64 4.22
CA ALA A 158 7.69 16.52 3.37
C ALA A 158 9.16 16.63 2.95
N GLU A 159 9.90 15.53 3.06
CA GLU A 159 11.34 15.45 2.77
C GLU A 159 11.60 14.27 1.84
N ALA A 160 12.29 14.52 0.72
CA ALA A 160 12.73 13.46 -0.18
C ALA A 160 13.77 12.57 0.53
N LEU A 161 13.70 11.26 0.27
CA LEU A 161 14.61 10.28 0.84
C LEU A 161 15.60 9.79 -0.23
N THR A 162 16.87 9.66 0.15
CA THR A 162 17.90 9.06 -0.71
C THR A 162 17.84 7.53 -0.61
N ASN A 163 17.84 6.84 -1.74
CA ASN A 163 17.79 5.36 -1.81
C ASN A 163 16.62 4.75 -1.04
N ALA A 164 15.45 5.38 -1.12
CA ALA A 164 14.25 4.88 -0.45
C ALA A 164 13.78 3.58 -1.10
N GLY A 165 13.56 2.55 -0.28
CA GLY A 165 12.77 1.38 -0.67
C GLY A 165 11.27 1.70 -0.65
N ASN A 166 10.43 0.70 -0.90
CA ASN A 166 8.98 0.87 -0.88
C ASN A 166 8.46 1.25 0.52
N ALA A 167 7.44 2.09 0.57
CA ALA A 167 6.87 2.59 1.83
C ALA A 167 6.38 1.44 2.73
N ASN A 168 5.73 0.42 2.17
CA ASN A 168 5.23 -0.74 2.90
C ASN A 168 6.30 -1.68 3.48
N GLN A 169 7.58 -1.46 3.16
CA GLN A 169 8.72 -2.21 3.70
C GLN A 169 9.61 -1.33 4.59
N SER A 170 9.07 -0.21 5.06
CA SER A 170 9.78 0.78 5.84
C SER A 170 9.10 1.02 7.19
N THR A 171 9.77 1.79 8.05
CA THR A 171 9.23 2.28 9.33
C THR A 171 9.32 3.80 9.38
N ALA A 172 8.46 4.42 10.19
CA ALA A 172 8.30 5.88 10.27
C ALA A 172 9.57 6.62 10.72
N ASP A 173 10.40 6.01 11.58
CA ASP A 173 11.57 6.66 12.21
C ASP A 173 12.92 6.34 11.57
N ALA A 174 12.96 5.50 10.52
CA ALA A 174 14.23 5.16 9.89
C ALA A 174 14.76 6.32 9.04
N THR A 175 15.52 7.21 9.68
CA THR A 175 16.52 8.07 9.03
C THR A 175 17.49 7.18 8.27
N GLY A 176 17.76 7.54 7.01
CA GLY A 176 18.39 6.66 6.02
C GLY A 176 19.62 5.91 6.53
N SER A 177 19.54 4.58 6.49
CA SER A 177 20.67 3.65 6.36
C SER A 177 20.12 2.29 5.98
N ALA A 178 20.03 2.01 4.68
CA ALA A 178 19.97 0.64 4.20
C ALA A 178 21.39 0.07 4.25
N ALA A 179 21.67 -0.85 5.17
CA ALA A 179 22.78 -1.79 5.02
C ALA A 179 22.32 -2.95 4.12
N PRO A 180 23.17 -3.49 3.23
CA PRO A 180 22.77 -4.47 2.24
C PRO A 180 22.41 -5.80 2.90
N SER A 181 21.36 -6.45 2.37
CA SER A 181 20.98 -7.83 2.66
C SER A 181 22.15 -8.77 2.37
N GLY A 182 22.77 -9.30 3.42
CA GLY A 182 23.65 -10.46 3.35
C GLY A 182 22.83 -11.74 3.49
N SER A 183 22.56 -12.42 2.39
CA SER A 183 22.07 -13.81 2.40
C SER A 183 23.01 -14.68 3.22
N SER A 184 22.52 -15.26 4.31
CA SER A 184 23.19 -16.37 4.98
C SER A 184 22.48 -17.65 4.57
N SER A 185 23.07 -18.33 3.59
CA SER A 185 22.71 -19.68 3.16
C SER A 185 22.79 -20.64 4.35
N ALA A 186 21.67 -21.27 4.71
CA ALA A 186 21.67 -22.39 5.64
C ALA A 186 22.40 -23.58 4.98
N THR A 187 23.61 -23.87 5.45
CA THR A 187 24.27 -25.17 5.27
C THR A 187 24.58 -25.73 6.64
N ALA A 188 23.78 -26.69 7.07
CA ALA A 188 24.12 -27.58 8.17
C ALA A 188 24.04 -29.01 7.64
N SER A 189 25.18 -29.50 7.15
CA SER A 189 25.43 -30.93 7.00
C SER A 189 25.77 -31.48 8.39
N ALA A 190 24.98 -32.44 8.86
CA ALA A 190 25.38 -33.34 9.92
C ALA A 190 25.15 -34.77 9.44
N ALA A 191 26.25 -35.42 9.07
CA ALA A 191 26.32 -36.85 8.88
C ALA A 191 26.53 -37.52 10.25
N SER A 192 25.76 -38.56 10.54
CA SER A 192 26.17 -39.60 11.49
C SER A 192 25.60 -40.94 11.05
N SER A 193 26.50 -41.79 10.59
CA SER A 193 26.33 -43.21 10.28
C SER A 193 26.05 -44.04 11.55
N GLY A 194 25.33 -45.15 11.42
CA GLY A 194 25.32 -46.20 12.46
C GLY A 194 24.12 -47.16 12.40
N SER A 195 24.34 -48.32 11.81
CA SER A 195 23.39 -49.36 11.41
C SER A 195 22.92 -50.34 12.50
N SER A 196 21.93 -51.16 12.10
CA SER A 196 21.59 -52.55 12.50
C SER A 196 20.38 -52.72 13.43
N SER A 197 19.52 -53.75 13.35
CA SER A 197 19.15 -54.78 12.36
C SER A 197 18.02 -55.61 13.00
N GLY A 198 17.05 -56.07 12.19
CA GLY A 198 16.15 -57.21 12.47
C GLY A 198 14.86 -56.88 13.26
N ALA A 199 13.72 -57.52 13.07
CA ALA A 199 13.28 -58.56 12.14
C ALA A 199 11.74 -58.61 12.14
N SER A 200 11.18 -59.16 11.07
CA SER A 200 9.77 -59.29 10.69
C SER A 200 8.93 -60.19 11.61
N SER A 201 7.62 -59.94 11.73
CA SER A 201 6.57 -60.94 11.40
C SER A 201 5.14 -60.40 11.56
N ALA A 202 4.28 -60.92 10.68
CA ALA A 202 2.88 -60.62 10.40
C ALA A 202 1.88 -60.81 11.56
N GLY A 203 0.69 -60.22 11.39
CA GLY A 203 -0.51 -60.51 12.17
C GLY A 203 -1.74 -59.76 11.66
N SER A 204 -2.41 -60.32 10.65
CA SER A 204 -3.72 -59.89 10.14
C SER A 204 -4.81 -59.96 11.22
N SER A 205 -5.79 -59.04 11.20
CA SER A 205 -7.22 -59.37 11.13
C SER A 205 -8.13 -58.14 11.15
N SER A 206 -8.93 -58.07 10.09
CA SER A 206 -10.15 -57.30 9.87
C SER A 206 -11.17 -57.31 11.01
N LYS A 207 -11.91 -56.19 11.19
CA LYS A 207 -13.34 -56.20 11.49
C LYS A 207 -14.06 -54.89 11.11
N THR A 208 -15.09 -55.10 10.31
CA THR A 208 -16.18 -54.30 9.76
C THR A 208 -17.04 -53.51 10.78
N SER A 209 -17.49 -52.29 10.42
CA SER A 209 -18.91 -51.86 10.38
C SER A 209 -19.04 -50.34 10.12
N THR A 210 -19.52 -49.86 8.96
CA THR A 210 -20.93 -49.58 8.54
C THR A 210 -21.54 -48.26 9.05
N GLY A 211 -21.98 -47.40 8.12
CA GLY A 211 -22.96 -46.30 8.29
C GLY A 211 -22.43 -44.94 7.78
N ALA A 212 -22.74 -44.45 6.56
CA ALA A 212 -24.01 -43.83 6.10
C ALA A 212 -24.44 -42.63 6.99
N ALA A 213 -24.81 -41.42 6.54
CA ALA A 213 -25.08 -40.87 5.21
C ALA A 213 -25.09 -39.32 5.27
N ALA A 214 -24.85 -38.71 4.09
CA ALA A 214 -25.53 -37.58 3.45
C ALA A 214 -25.96 -36.30 4.22
N GLN A 215 -25.47 -35.17 3.68
CA GLN A 215 -26.19 -33.98 3.17
C GLN A 215 -27.25 -33.28 4.04
N ALA A 216 -27.01 -32.00 4.32
CA ALA A 216 -27.72 -30.86 3.70
C ALA A 216 -26.83 -29.62 3.75
#